data_AF-A0A1G8S4B0-F1
#
_entry.id   AF-A0A1G8S4B0-F1
#
_cell.length_a   1.000
_cell.length_b   1.000
_cell.length_c   1.000
_cell.angle_alpha   90.00
_cell.angle_beta   90.00
_cell.angle_gamma   90.00
#
_symmetry.space_group_name_H-M   'P 1'
#
loop_
_entity.id
_entity.type
_entity.pdbx_description
1 polymer ?
#
loop_
_entity_poly.entity_id
_entity_poly.type
_entity_poly.pdbx_seq_one_letter_code
_entity_poly.pdbx_strand_id
1 'polypeptide(L)'
;MKTITSAVCGIAVSAALFTAAPLATASTTAPAVEPAPAPQTNLQKMVQSLEITDAQREKVFELIEDYQSNQPDINVEKVITLKKQQLTLIAQTEFDEAAMADVLDAAYSEKREAMLHQMRLKNQIYNVFTDEQKAKFKSALQQQMMSEEL
;
A
#
# COMPACT_ATOMS: atom_id res chain seq x y z
N MET A 1 -52.10 29.00 -18.84
CA MET A 1 -53.44 28.48 -18.48
C MET A 1 -53.40 26.97 -18.70
N LYS A 2 -53.62 26.06 -17.75
CA LYS A 2 -53.94 26.07 -16.29
C LYS A 2 -53.07 24.92 -15.69
N THR A 3 -52.50 24.90 -14.48
CA THR A 3 -53.05 24.98 -13.10
C THR A 3 -54.19 23.98 -12.79
N ILE A 4 -54.32 23.38 -11.60
CA ILE A 4 -53.47 23.48 -10.38
C ILE A 4 -52.47 22.29 -10.31
N THR A 5 -52.37 21.33 -9.36
CA THR A 5 -53.04 20.99 -8.08
C THR A 5 -52.07 20.17 -7.18
N SER A 6 -52.24 20.17 -5.85
CA SER A 6 -51.30 19.59 -4.86
C SER A 6 -51.85 18.37 -4.10
N ALA A 7 -50.96 17.64 -3.41
CA ALA A 7 -51.30 16.91 -2.18
C ALA A 7 -50.13 17.02 -1.17
N VAL A 8 -50.40 17.51 0.05
CA VAL A 8 -49.42 17.67 1.14
C VAL A 8 -50.05 17.18 2.44
N CYS A 9 -49.41 16.22 3.11
CA CYS A 9 -49.72 15.78 4.47
C CYS A 9 -48.53 14.97 5.01
N GLY A 10 -48.08 15.10 6.26
CA GLY A 10 -48.45 16.06 7.30
C GLY A 10 -47.36 16.15 8.38
N ILE A 11 -47.31 17.25 9.14
CA ILE A 11 -46.27 17.49 10.15
C ILE A 11 -46.67 16.87 11.49
N ALA A 12 -45.77 16.09 12.10
CA ALA A 12 -45.90 15.61 13.47
C ALA A 12 -44.54 15.69 14.20
N VAL A 13 -44.17 16.88 14.66
CA VAL A 13 -42.97 17.10 15.50
C VAL A 13 -43.39 17.03 16.97
N SER A 14 -43.18 15.88 17.60
CA SER A 14 -43.40 15.69 19.03
C SER A 14 -42.13 16.07 19.81
N ALA A 15 -42.17 17.21 20.50
CA ALA A 15 -41.10 17.61 21.40
C ALA A 15 -41.17 16.82 22.72
N ALA A 16 -40.10 16.07 23.04
CA ALA A 16 -39.92 15.41 24.33
C ALA A 16 -38.65 15.95 25.01
N LEU A 17 -38.83 16.80 26.02
CA LEU A 17 -37.72 17.24 26.87
C LEU A 17 -37.37 16.13 27.85
N PHE A 18 -36.14 15.61 27.78
CA PHE A 18 -35.59 14.69 28.78
C PHE A 18 -34.26 15.23 29.29
N THR A 19 -34.16 15.46 30.59
CA THR A 19 -32.95 15.96 31.24
C THR A 19 -31.96 14.82 31.48
N ALA A 20 -30.80 14.87 30.82
CA ALA A 20 -29.67 13.98 31.11
C ALA A 20 -28.67 14.69 32.05
N ALA A 21 -28.21 13.98 33.08
CA ALA A 21 -27.25 14.50 34.06
C ALA A 21 -25.83 14.59 33.47
N PRO A 22 -24.97 15.49 33.97
CA PRO A 22 -23.57 15.56 33.53
C PRO A 22 -22.81 14.29 33.90
N LEU A 23 -22.30 13.59 32.89
CA LEU A 23 -21.36 12.48 33.11
C LEU A 23 -20.03 13.05 33.61
N ALA A 24 -19.61 12.61 34.79
CA ALA A 24 -18.29 12.94 35.32
C ALA A 24 -17.21 12.31 34.43
N THR A 25 -16.22 13.11 34.01
CA THR A 25 -15.08 12.66 33.22
C THR A 25 -14.12 11.85 34.10
N ALA A 26 -14.44 10.57 34.29
CA ALA A 26 -13.52 9.60 34.86
C ALA A 26 -12.39 9.35 33.84
N SER A 27 -11.24 10.01 34.05
CA SER A 27 -10.03 9.80 33.25
C SER A 27 -9.44 8.42 33.54
N THR A 28 -10.01 7.38 32.93
CA THR A 28 -9.37 6.08 32.80
C THR A 28 -8.13 6.25 31.95
N THR A 29 -6.96 6.27 32.60
CA THR A 29 -5.68 6.10 31.94
C THR A 29 -5.63 4.67 31.39
N ALA A 30 -6.05 4.48 30.14
CA ALA A 30 -5.89 3.21 29.46
C ALA A 30 -4.40 2.84 29.44
N PRO A 31 -4.03 1.56 29.65
CA PRO A 31 -2.65 1.14 29.55
C PRO A 31 -2.12 1.45 28.15
N ALA A 32 -0.88 1.92 28.06
CA ALA A 32 -0.22 2.14 26.79
C ALA A 32 -0.07 0.79 26.06
N VAL A 33 -0.90 0.58 25.04
CA VAL A 33 -0.74 -0.53 24.11
C VAL A 33 0.52 -0.22 23.29
N GLU A 34 1.60 -0.96 23.54
CA GLU A 34 2.77 -0.91 22.64
C GLU A 34 2.29 -1.22 21.21
N PRO A 35 2.67 -0.40 20.22
CA PRO A 35 2.29 -0.67 18.84
C PRO A 35 2.92 -2.00 18.42
N ALA A 36 2.08 -2.97 18.07
CA ALA A 36 2.55 -4.26 17.56
C ALA A 36 3.51 -4.01 16.37
N PRO A 37 4.64 -4.75 16.29
CA PRO A 37 5.69 -4.46 15.32
C PRO A 37 5.11 -4.51 13.90
N ALA A 38 5.38 -3.46 13.12
CA ALA A 38 4.85 -3.29 11.77
C ALA A 38 5.14 -4.52 10.90
N PRO A 39 4.21 -4.94 10.01
CA PRO A 39 4.34 -6.17 9.24
C PRO A 39 5.60 -6.15 8.38
N GLN A 40 6.54 -7.04 8.67
CA GLN A 40 7.86 -7.02 8.06
C GLN A 40 7.81 -7.19 6.55
N THR A 41 8.52 -6.31 5.83
CA THR A 41 8.67 -6.43 4.38
C THR A 41 9.52 -7.64 4.00
N ASN A 42 9.34 -8.19 2.80
CA ASN A 42 10.18 -9.32 2.34
C ASN A 42 11.68 -8.94 2.29
N LEU A 43 11.97 -7.67 2.02
CA LEU A 43 13.30 -7.09 2.08
C LEU A 43 13.89 -7.11 3.50
N GLN A 44 13.11 -6.78 4.53
CA GLN A 44 13.55 -6.91 5.93
C GLN A 44 13.83 -8.37 6.32
N LYS A 45 12.98 -9.31 5.91
CA LYS A 45 13.19 -10.76 6.16
C LYS A 45 14.47 -11.28 5.50
N MET A 46 14.71 -10.88 4.25
CA MET A 46 15.94 -11.19 3.52
C MET A 46 17.18 -10.64 4.25
N VAL A 47 17.13 -9.39 4.71
CA VAL A 47 18.22 -8.78 5.48
C VAL A 47 18.44 -9.48 6.83
N GLN A 48 17.37 -9.90 7.52
CA GLN A 48 17.47 -10.66 8.78
C GLN A 48 18.05 -12.07 8.59
N SER A 49 17.94 -12.66 7.39
CA SER A 49 18.58 -13.94 7.06
C SER A 49 20.10 -13.86 6.82
N LEU A 50 20.66 -12.65 6.84
CA LEU A 50 22.09 -12.40 6.70
C LEU A 50 22.76 -12.20 8.06
N GLU A 51 23.97 -12.75 8.19
CA GLU A 51 24.87 -12.54 9.32
C GLU A 51 25.47 -11.11 9.24
N ILE A 52 24.68 -10.11 9.63
CA ILE A 52 25.05 -8.69 9.63
C ILE A 52 25.32 -8.15 11.03
N THR A 53 26.22 -7.17 11.11
CA THR A 53 26.49 -6.45 12.38
C THR A 53 25.35 -5.49 12.71
N ASP A 54 25.24 -5.07 13.96
CA ASP A 54 24.15 -4.19 14.37
C ASP A 54 24.26 -2.78 13.77
N ALA A 55 25.47 -2.28 13.52
CA ALA A 55 25.68 -1.05 12.75
C ALA A 55 25.21 -1.17 11.28
N GLN A 56 25.35 -2.34 10.66
CA GLN A 56 24.77 -2.61 9.34
C GLN A 56 23.24 -2.70 9.42
N ARG A 57 22.71 -3.31 10.48
CA ARG A 57 21.26 -3.46 10.74
C ARG A 57 20.58 -2.10 10.91
N GLU A 58 21.18 -1.22 11.70
CA GLU A 58 20.75 0.17 11.93
C GLU A 58 20.72 0.95 10.61
N LYS A 59 21.84 0.95 9.86
CA LYS A 59 21.93 1.65 8.56
C LYS A 59 20.93 1.13 7.53
N VAL A 60 20.62 -0.17 7.53
CA VAL A 60 19.59 -0.75 6.64
C VAL A 60 18.17 -0.42 7.11
N PHE A 61 17.92 -0.31 8.42
CA PHE A 61 16.63 0.14 8.94
C PHE A 61 16.36 1.60 8.55
N GLU A 62 17.33 2.49 8.76
CA GLU A 62 17.28 3.91 8.34
C GLU A 62 16.95 4.06 6.85
N LEU A 63 17.60 3.29 5.97
CA LEU A 63 17.32 3.29 4.53
C LEU A 63 15.89 2.82 4.19
N ILE A 64 15.31 1.91 4.99
CA ILE A 64 13.94 1.42 4.79
C ILE A 64 12.91 2.43 5.31
N GLU A 65 13.20 3.14 6.39
CA GLU A 65 12.37 4.23 6.93
C GLU A 65 12.36 5.45 6.00
N ASP A 66 13.52 5.83 5.45
CA ASP A 66 13.65 6.85 4.39
C ASP A 66 12.86 6.47 3.13
N TYR A 67 12.97 5.21 2.67
CA TYR A 67 12.19 4.71 1.54
C TYR A 67 10.68 4.75 1.80
N GLN A 68 10.22 4.41 3.01
CA GLN A 68 8.80 4.47 3.37
C GLN A 68 8.29 5.91 3.44
N SER A 69 9.10 6.82 3.96
CA SER A 69 8.78 8.24 4.09
C SER A 69 8.73 8.97 2.74
N ASN A 70 9.58 8.56 1.79
CA ASN A 70 9.71 9.16 0.45
C ASN A 70 9.12 8.27 -0.66
N GLN A 71 8.20 7.36 -0.36
CA GLN A 71 7.63 6.47 -1.38
C GLN A 71 6.85 7.29 -2.43
N PRO A 72 7.12 7.11 -3.74
CA PRO A 72 6.36 7.77 -4.80
C PRO A 72 4.87 7.47 -4.70
N ASP A 73 4.04 8.49 -4.96
CA ASP A 73 2.60 8.31 -5.09
C ASP A 73 2.27 7.45 -6.32
N ILE A 74 1.17 6.70 -6.24
CA ILE A 74 0.67 5.82 -7.29
C ILE A 74 -0.83 6.01 -7.32
N ASN A 75 -1.41 6.31 -8.49
CA ASN A 75 -2.86 6.42 -8.60
C ASN A 75 -3.51 5.03 -8.51
N VAL A 76 -3.82 4.62 -7.27
CA VAL A 76 -4.34 3.29 -6.95
C VAL A 76 -5.65 3.00 -7.69
N GLU A 77 -6.55 3.98 -7.83
CA GLU A 77 -7.80 3.78 -8.57
C GLU A 77 -7.57 3.61 -10.08
N LYS A 78 -6.59 4.30 -10.67
CA LYS A 78 -6.16 4.06 -12.06
C LYS A 78 -5.58 2.66 -12.22
N VAL A 79 -4.72 2.19 -11.29
CA VAL A 79 -4.19 0.81 -11.31
C VAL A 79 -5.30 -0.22 -11.15
N ILE A 80 -6.29 0.02 -10.28
CA ILE A 80 -7.48 -0.83 -10.12
C ILE A 80 -8.32 -0.83 -11.40
N THR A 81 -8.51 0.33 -12.04
CA THR A 81 -9.27 0.47 -13.29
C THR A 81 -8.60 -0.28 -14.45
N LEU A 82 -7.29 -0.14 -14.62
CA LEU A 82 -6.50 -0.88 -15.61
C LEU A 82 -6.58 -2.40 -15.37
N LYS A 83 -6.53 -2.86 -14.11
CA LYS A 83 -6.77 -4.28 -13.78
C LYS A 83 -8.19 -4.76 -14.16
N LYS A 84 -9.23 -3.95 -13.93
CA LYS A 84 -10.61 -4.27 -14.36
C LYS A 84 -10.71 -4.36 -15.89
N GLN A 85 -10.04 -3.47 -16.62
CA GLN A 85 -9.97 -3.48 -18.08
C GLN A 85 -9.21 -4.72 -18.61
N GLN A 86 -8.07 -5.06 -18.01
CA GLN A 86 -7.32 -6.29 -18.32
C GLN A 86 -8.20 -7.54 -18.18
N LEU A 87 -8.95 -7.67 -17.09
CA LEU A 87 -9.88 -8.79 -16.88
C LEU A 87 -11.03 -8.81 -17.89
N THR A 88 -11.47 -7.64 -18.37
CA THR A 88 -12.52 -7.52 -19.39
C THR A 88 -12.02 -7.99 -20.76
N LEU A 89 -10.79 -7.62 -21.14
CA LEU A 89 -10.14 -8.08 -22.38
C LEU A 89 -9.87 -9.59 -22.36
N ILE A 90 -9.42 -10.15 -21.23
CA ILE A 90 -9.23 -11.60 -21.04
C ILE A 90 -10.55 -12.38 -21.16
N ALA A 91 -11.70 -11.76 -20.89
CA ALA A 91 -13.02 -12.37 -20.96
C ALA A 91 -13.71 -12.25 -22.35
N GLN A 92 -13.03 -11.70 -23.36
CA GLN A 92 -13.54 -11.63 -24.74
C GLN A 92 -13.38 -12.97 -25.47
N THR A 93 -14.25 -13.23 -26.46
CA THR A 93 -14.19 -14.45 -27.30
C THR A 93 -12.94 -14.47 -28.18
N GLU A 94 -12.54 -13.30 -28.69
CA GLU A 94 -11.34 -13.08 -29.48
C GLU A 94 -10.42 -12.14 -28.70
N PHE A 95 -9.10 -12.34 -28.77
CA PHE A 95 -8.13 -11.60 -27.98
C PHE A 95 -7.66 -10.32 -28.69
N ASP A 96 -7.99 -9.15 -28.13
CA ASP A 96 -7.46 -7.86 -28.58
C ASP A 96 -6.05 -7.61 -28.00
N GLU A 97 -5.03 -8.07 -28.73
CA GLU A 97 -3.62 -7.93 -28.38
C GLU A 97 -3.19 -6.45 -28.26
N ALA A 98 -3.75 -5.57 -29.09
CA ALA A 98 -3.41 -4.15 -29.09
C ALA A 98 -3.98 -3.45 -27.84
N ALA A 99 -5.26 -3.66 -27.53
CA ALA A 99 -5.86 -3.13 -26.32
C ALA A 99 -5.23 -3.72 -25.03
N MET A 100 -4.74 -4.96 -25.08
CA MET A 100 -3.98 -5.55 -23.98
C MET A 100 -2.62 -4.88 -23.78
N ALA A 101 -1.88 -4.60 -24.86
CA ALA A 101 -0.61 -3.88 -24.81
C ALA A 101 -0.76 -2.47 -24.22
N ASP A 102 -1.76 -1.69 -24.67
CA ASP A 102 -2.06 -0.36 -24.15
C ASP A 102 -2.34 -0.38 -22.63
N VAL A 103 -3.07 -1.38 -22.14
CA VAL A 103 -3.39 -1.55 -20.71
C VAL A 103 -2.14 -1.91 -19.89
N LEU A 104 -1.27 -2.75 -20.43
CA LEU A 104 0.00 -3.12 -19.79
C LEU A 104 0.94 -1.91 -19.70
N ASP A 105 1.16 -1.18 -20.80
CA ASP A 105 2.03 0.00 -20.83
C ASP A 105 1.51 1.11 -19.89
N ALA A 106 0.20 1.35 -19.86
CA ALA A 106 -0.41 2.27 -18.90
C ALA A 106 -0.18 1.84 -17.44
N ALA A 107 -0.23 0.54 -17.15
CA ALA A 107 -0.05 -0.01 -15.81
C ALA A 107 1.42 -0.09 -15.36
N TYR A 108 2.36 -0.29 -16.28
CA TYR A 108 3.80 -0.21 -16.01
C TYR A 108 4.26 1.24 -15.86
N SER A 109 3.77 2.16 -16.70
CA SER A 109 4.05 3.60 -16.62
C SER A 109 3.66 4.17 -15.25
N GLU A 110 2.45 3.85 -14.77
CA GLU A 110 1.93 4.28 -13.47
C GLU A 110 2.76 3.80 -12.27
N LYS A 111 3.51 2.70 -12.41
CA LYS A 111 4.36 2.14 -11.34
C LYS A 111 5.84 2.45 -11.53
N ARG A 112 6.23 3.09 -12.63
CA ARG A 112 7.63 3.19 -13.07
C ARG A 112 8.53 3.83 -12.03
N GLU A 113 8.06 4.90 -11.39
CA GLU A 113 8.85 5.60 -10.37
C GLU A 113 8.97 4.79 -9.07
N ALA A 114 7.89 4.17 -8.60
CA ALA A 114 7.91 3.29 -7.42
C ALA A 114 8.85 2.07 -7.64
N MET A 115 8.85 1.47 -8.83
CA MET A 115 9.80 0.41 -9.18
C MET A 115 11.25 0.92 -9.14
N LEU A 116 11.54 2.08 -9.73
CA LEU A 116 12.88 2.70 -9.66
C LEU A 116 13.30 3.04 -8.22
N HIS A 117 12.36 3.48 -7.38
CA HIS A 117 12.59 3.74 -5.96
C HIS A 117 12.98 2.46 -5.21
N GLN A 118 12.26 1.37 -5.44
CA GLN A 118 12.55 0.06 -4.86
C GLN A 118 13.91 -0.49 -5.30
N MET A 119 14.29 -0.30 -6.58
CA MET A 119 15.62 -0.71 -7.06
C MET A 119 16.74 0.14 -6.47
N ARG A 120 16.50 1.45 -6.24
CA ARG A 120 17.45 2.33 -5.54
C ARG A 120 17.70 1.86 -4.11
N LEU A 121 16.63 1.56 -3.36
CA LEU A 121 16.74 1.00 -2.01
C LEU A 121 17.53 -0.32 -2.00
N LYS A 122 17.17 -1.26 -2.90
CA LYS A 122 17.89 -2.55 -3.04
C LYS A 122 19.39 -2.33 -3.29
N ASN A 123 19.78 -1.31 -4.07
CA ASN A 123 21.17 -0.94 -4.30
C ASN A 123 21.85 -0.26 -3.10
N GLN A 124 21.17 0.66 -2.40
CA GLN A 124 21.71 1.32 -1.21
C GLN A 124 22.01 0.28 -0.12
N ILE A 125 21.08 -0.65 0.15
CA ILE A 125 21.26 -1.75 1.11
C ILE A 125 22.43 -2.66 0.71
N TYR A 126 22.53 -3.05 -0.57
CA TYR A 126 23.64 -3.88 -1.08
C TYR A 126 25.02 -3.26 -0.78
N ASN A 127 25.13 -1.93 -0.78
CA ASN A 127 26.40 -1.23 -0.51
C ASN A 127 26.74 -1.09 0.99
N VAL A 128 25.84 -1.46 1.91
CA VAL A 128 26.12 -1.56 3.36
C VAL A 128 26.90 -2.85 3.70
N PHE A 129 26.88 -3.83 2.79
CA PHE A 129 27.33 -5.20 3.06
C PHE A 129 28.77 -5.50 2.63
N THR A 130 29.41 -6.45 3.31
CA THR A 130 30.69 -7.07 2.87
C THR A 130 30.48 -7.91 1.61
N ASP A 131 31.54 -8.25 0.88
CA ASP A 131 31.36 -8.91 -0.43
C ASP A 131 30.78 -10.34 -0.34
N GLU A 132 30.97 -11.03 0.78
CA GLU A 132 30.28 -12.29 1.08
C GLU A 132 28.78 -12.07 1.36
N GLN A 133 28.44 -11.09 2.20
CA GLN A 133 27.05 -10.71 2.49
C GLN A 133 26.34 -10.22 1.21
N LYS A 134 27.01 -9.47 0.34
CA LYS A 134 26.53 -9.05 -0.99
C LYS A 134 26.17 -10.25 -1.87
N ALA A 135 26.99 -11.29 -1.88
CA ALA A 135 26.71 -12.52 -2.63
C ALA A 135 25.46 -13.25 -2.08
N LYS A 136 25.35 -13.40 -0.76
CA LYS A 136 24.16 -13.95 -0.09
C LYS A 136 22.89 -13.13 -0.41
N PHE A 137 22.94 -11.80 -0.30
CA PHE A 137 21.84 -10.88 -0.62
C PHE A 137 21.42 -10.93 -2.09
N LYS A 138 22.39 -10.99 -3.02
CA LYS A 138 22.10 -11.13 -4.45
C LYS A 138 21.36 -12.45 -4.74
N SER A 139 21.77 -13.55 -4.14
CA SER A 139 21.10 -14.85 -4.29
C SER A 139 19.64 -14.78 -3.80
N ALA A 140 19.41 -14.20 -2.63
CA ALA A 140 18.07 -14.03 -2.08
C ALA A 140 17.20 -13.04 -2.90
N LEU A 141 17.78 -12.00 -3.49
CA LEU A 141 17.09 -11.14 -4.47
C LEU A 141 16.68 -11.92 -5.73
N GLN A 142 17.53 -12.81 -6.24
CA GLN A 142 17.21 -13.66 -7.39
C GLN A 142 16.08 -14.64 -7.04
N GLN A 143 16.10 -15.23 -5.84
CA GLN A 143 15.01 -16.06 -5.34
C GLN A 143 13.70 -15.28 -5.20
N GLN A 144 13.73 -14.04 -4.71
CA GLN A 144 12.54 -13.19 -4.64
C GLN A 144 11.94 -12.95 -6.03
N MET A 145 12.76 -12.56 -7.03
CA MET A 145 12.29 -12.30 -8.39
C MET A 145 11.67 -13.55 -9.02
N MET A 146 12.31 -14.72 -8.91
CA MET A 146 11.75 -15.98 -9.41
C MET A 146 10.43 -16.37 -8.71
N SER A 147 10.21 -15.94 -7.46
CA SER A 147 8.95 -16.12 -6.73
C SER A 147 7.89 -15.02 -6.99
N GLU A 148 8.25 -13.99 -7.74
CA GLU A 148 7.35 -12.91 -8.20
C GLU A 148 6.92 -13.11 -9.67
N GLU A 149 7.50 -14.10 -10.37
CA GLU A 149 7.20 -14.51 -11.76
C GLU A 149 6.42 -15.85 -11.87
N LEU A 150 6.07 -16.49 -10.73
CA LEU A 150 5.38 -17.79 -10.62
C LEU A 150 4.01 -17.69 -9.92
#